data_AF-A0A3G8YB71-F1
#
_entry.id   AF-A0A3G8YB71-F1
#
_cell.length_a   1.000
_cell.length_b   1.000
_cell.length_c   1.000
_cell.angle_alpha   90.00
_cell.angle_beta   90.00
_cell.angle_gamma   90.00
#
_symmetry.space_group_name_H-M   'P 1'
#
loop_
_entity.id
_entity.type
_entity.pdbx_description
1 polymer ?
#
loop_
_entity_poly.entity_id
_entity_poly.type
_entity_poly.pdbx_seq_one_letter_code
_entity_poly.pdbx_strand_id
1 'polypeptide(L)'
;MSWLEVAKLLTYSGLAVLLGGVVVRRWRLSDAPLWWLGLGTGLIVLGAGLEVGSTLVDLGFTAPSDVADFLTSTRTGKSALVRIIGAAVLLAAALQHWRWLEWAGGLIVLYATSNAGHAGERGGIWLLLDMLHAGAAAIWVGGVLAFALGALRGRLLSPAVTRRFTPLALSCLAVLSVSGVITVLGYIPLASLWPALWGSTWGVTLLLKLGLIELALLSAVLVRLTVAARLSIRAPKWLPLCLEAALLLSVLGLSGALATSPPPSTALIQRQAVPISVKLGQQTLSGQLVLSGTGDAALTLTPALPKLSAALQMLDHPMPDQPLPLETKDNQLSGQTRLWMSGNWALKLEQGAETARVEFAY
;
A
#
# COMPACT_ATOMS: atom_id res chain seq x y z
N MET A 1 -8.40 0.10 11.30
CA MET A 1 -7.47 -0.45 10.30
C MET A 1 -8.24 -1.48 9.48
N SER A 2 -8.31 -1.33 8.16
CA SER A 2 -9.02 -2.28 7.29
C SER A 2 -8.24 -3.60 7.16
N TRP A 3 -8.89 -4.68 6.71
CA TRP A 3 -8.20 -5.96 6.48
C TRP A 3 -7.13 -5.86 5.39
N LEU A 4 -7.33 -4.99 4.39
CA LEU A 4 -6.33 -4.69 3.36
C LEU A 4 -5.10 -3.99 3.95
N GLU A 5 -5.28 -3.05 4.88
CA GLU A 5 -4.17 -2.40 5.57
C GLU A 5 -3.35 -3.40 6.40
N VAL A 6 -4.03 -4.33 7.09
CA VAL A 6 -3.39 -5.44 7.80
C VAL A 6 -2.59 -6.31 6.82
N ALA A 7 -3.19 -6.67 5.68
CA ALA A 7 -2.55 -7.47 4.65
C ALA A 7 -1.27 -6.82 4.10
N LYS A 8 -1.29 -5.51 3.85
CA LYS A 8 -0.11 -4.75 3.42
C LYS A 8 0.95 -4.67 4.52
N LEU A 9 0.57 -4.42 5.77
CA LEU A 9 1.51 -4.43 6.91
C LEU A 9 2.22 -5.78 7.04
N LEU A 10 1.48 -6.89 6.96
CA LEU A 10 2.06 -8.23 7.00
C LEU A 10 3.01 -8.47 5.83
N THR A 11 2.60 -8.08 4.62
CA THR A 11 3.44 -8.21 3.42
C THR A 11 4.74 -7.41 3.56
N TYR A 12 4.68 -6.14 3.96
CA TYR A 12 5.85 -5.28 4.08
C TYR A 12 6.77 -5.72 5.23
N SER A 13 6.19 -6.15 6.35
CA SER A 13 6.95 -6.72 7.46
C SER A 13 7.63 -8.02 7.05
N GLY A 14 6.91 -8.88 6.32
CA GLY A 14 7.44 -10.13 5.78
C GLY A 14 8.57 -9.90 4.79
N LEU A 15 8.44 -8.89 3.91
CA LEU A 15 9.50 -8.47 3.00
C LEU A 15 10.74 -7.97 3.76
N ALA A 16 10.55 -7.12 4.78
CA ALA A 16 11.65 -6.64 5.62
C ALA A 16 12.37 -7.80 6.34
N VAL A 17 11.61 -8.73 6.93
CA VAL A 17 12.15 -9.88 7.65
C VAL A 17 12.88 -10.85 6.70
N LEU A 18 12.30 -11.16 5.54
CA LEU A 18 12.86 -12.09 4.57
C LEU A 18 14.02 -11.47 3.79
N LEU A 19 13.77 -10.43 3.00
CA LEU A 19 14.78 -9.81 2.12
C LEU A 19 15.89 -9.17 2.94
N GLY A 20 15.53 -8.37 3.96
CA GLY A 20 16.51 -7.78 4.87
C GLY A 20 17.27 -8.84 5.66
N GLY A 21 16.60 -9.90 6.11
CA GLY A 21 17.23 -11.04 6.78
C GLY A 21 18.27 -11.75 5.91
N VAL A 22 17.98 -11.98 4.63
CA VAL A 22 18.92 -12.57 3.66
C VAL A 22 20.15 -11.67 3.50
N VAL A 23 19.97 -10.36 3.27
CA VAL A 23 21.07 -9.41 3.10
C VAL A 23 21.95 -9.32 4.35
N VAL A 24 21.32 -9.22 5.53
CA VAL A 24 22.02 -9.13 6.83
C VAL A 24 22.86 -10.38 7.11
N ARG A 25 22.31 -11.58 6.85
CA ARG A 25 23.06 -12.85 6.98
C ARG A 25 24.20 -12.91 5.97
N ARG A 26 23.94 -12.55 4.71
CA ARG A 26 24.93 -12.55 3.62
C ARG A 26 26.14 -11.67 3.94
N TRP A 27 25.89 -10.49 4.51
CA TRP A 27 26.93 -9.51 4.85
C TRP A 27 27.50 -9.72 6.26
N ARG A 28 27.11 -10.81 6.94
CA ARG A 28 27.54 -11.16 8.30
C ARG A 28 27.35 -10.00 9.29
N LEU A 29 26.22 -9.30 9.15
CA LEU A 29 25.84 -8.19 10.02
C LEU A 29 25.11 -8.71 11.27
N SER A 30 24.35 -9.79 11.16
CA SER A 30 23.72 -10.48 12.29
C SER A 30 23.60 -11.98 12.01
N ASP A 31 23.72 -12.80 13.06
CA ASP A 31 23.44 -14.23 13.00
C ASP A 31 21.93 -14.48 13.13
N ALA A 32 21.13 -13.82 12.28
CA ALA A 32 19.69 -14.02 12.27
C ALA A 32 19.38 -15.52 12.04
N PRO A 33 18.57 -16.14 12.91
CA PRO A 33 18.33 -17.58 12.85
C PRO A 33 17.52 -17.95 11.61
N LEU A 34 17.62 -19.20 11.13
CA LEU A 34 16.92 -19.63 9.91
C LEU A 34 15.39 -19.48 9.99
N TRP A 35 14.81 -19.72 11.17
CA TRP A 35 13.37 -19.52 11.37
C TRP A 35 12.92 -18.08 11.14
N TRP A 36 13.84 -17.10 11.21
CA TRP A 36 13.56 -15.70 10.89
C TRP A 36 13.17 -15.54 9.42
N LEU A 37 13.87 -16.22 8.50
CA LEU A 37 13.52 -16.20 7.07
C LEU A 37 12.20 -16.92 6.82
N GLY A 38 11.96 -18.02 7.54
CA GLY A 38 10.68 -18.73 7.54
C GLY A 38 9.52 -17.83 7.99
N LEU A 39 9.71 -17.05 9.07
CA LEU A 39 8.73 -16.07 9.56
C LEU A 39 8.43 -15.01 8.50
N GLY A 40 9.46 -14.44 7.86
CA GLY A 40 9.26 -13.45 6.79
C GLY A 40 8.44 -14.00 5.62
N THR A 41 8.72 -15.25 5.22
CA THR A 41 7.96 -15.95 4.19
C THR A 41 6.51 -16.19 4.63
N GLY A 42 6.30 -16.65 5.87
CA GLY A 42 4.96 -16.87 6.44
C GLY A 42 4.13 -15.58 6.48
N LEU A 43 4.73 -14.45 6.87
CA LEU A 43 4.08 -13.14 6.87
C LEU A 43 3.66 -12.70 5.45
N ILE A 44 4.48 -12.96 4.42
CA ILE A 44 4.12 -12.68 3.02
C ILE A 44 2.94 -13.54 2.56
N VAL A 45 2.94 -14.83 2.89
CA VAL A 45 1.85 -15.76 2.55
C VAL A 45 0.55 -15.35 3.24
N LEU A 46 0.61 -15.04 4.54
CA LEU A 46 -0.56 -14.55 5.30
C LEU A 46 -1.07 -13.21 4.76
N GLY A 47 -0.16 -12.27 4.44
CA GLY A 47 -0.52 -11.01 3.83
C GLY A 47 -1.19 -11.18 2.47
N ALA A 48 -0.68 -12.07 1.61
CA ALA A 48 -1.30 -12.40 0.33
C ALA A 48 -2.68 -13.07 0.47
N GLY A 49 -2.82 -14.01 1.40
CA GLY A 49 -4.10 -14.66 1.69
C GLY A 49 -5.15 -13.68 2.21
N LEU A 50 -4.76 -12.79 3.13
CA LEU A 50 -5.66 -11.74 3.64
C LEU A 50 -6.03 -10.74 2.55
N GLU A 51 -5.08 -10.31 1.70
CA GLU A 51 -5.35 -9.38 0.59
C GLU A 51 -6.40 -9.95 -0.36
N VAL A 52 -6.18 -11.17 -0.85
CA VAL A 52 -7.12 -11.85 -1.76
C VAL A 52 -8.47 -12.11 -1.08
N GLY A 53 -8.43 -12.66 0.14
CA GLY A 53 -9.65 -13.01 0.88
C GLY A 53 -10.50 -11.79 1.22
N SER A 54 -9.91 -10.70 1.71
CA SER A 54 -10.66 -9.48 2.02
C SER A 54 -11.24 -8.85 0.77
N THR A 55 -10.48 -8.79 -0.33
CA THR A 55 -11.00 -8.23 -1.59
C THR A 55 -12.19 -9.02 -2.10
N LEU A 56 -12.14 -10.36 -2.09
CA LEU A 56 -13.25 -11.18 -2.56
C LEU A 56 -14.49 -11.04 -1.67
N VAL A 57 -14.31 -11.05 -0.35
CA VAL A 57 -15.40 -10.84 0.62
C VAL A 57 -16.05 -9.46 0.42
N ASP A 58 -15.25 -8.41 0.27
CA ASP A 58 -15.74 -7.04 0.07
C ASP A 58 -16.51 -6.90 -1.26
N LEU A 59 -16.15 -7.70 -2.27
CA LEU A 59 -16.84 -7.75 -3.57
C LEU A 59 -18.05 -8.72 -3.60
N GLY A 60 -18.33 -9.44 -2.51
CA GLY A 60 -19.41 -10.43 -2.44
C GLY A 60 -19.13 -11.76 -3.16
N PHE A 61 -17.89 -11.98 -3.61
CA PHE A 61 -17.43 -13.21 -4.23
C PHE A 61 -16.99 -14.22 -3.15
N THR A 62 -17.79 -15.25 -2.93
CA THR A 62 -17.58 -16.22 -1.83
C THR A 62 -17.40 -17.66 -2.32
N ALA A 63 -17.54 -17.91 -3.62
CA ALA A 63 -17.37 -19.25 -4.17
C ALA A 63 -15.87 -19.58 -4.33
N PRO A 64 -15.47 -20.86 -4.15
CA PRO A 64 -14.08 -21.27 -4.36
C PRO A 64 -13.55 -21.00 -5.78
N SER A 65 -14.41 -21.05 -6.80
CA SER A 65 -14.07 -20.69 -8.18
C SER A 65 -13.63 -19.23 -8.31
N ASP A 66 -14.26 -18.33 -7.55
CA ASP A 66 -13.97 -16.89 -7.61
C ASP A 66 -12.54 -16.61 -7.16
N VAL A 67 -12.00 -17.41 -6.24
CA VAL A 67 -10.59 -17.32 -5.83
C VAL A 67 -9.66 -17.65 -7.00
N ALA A 68 -9.92 -18.76 -7.70
CA ALA A 68 -9.10 -19.18 -8.83
C ALA A 68 -9.19 -18.15 -9.98
N ASP A 69 -10.39 -17.66 -10.27
CA ASP A 69 -10.62 -16.64 -11.28
C ASP A 69 -9.92 -15.34 -10.88
N PHE A 70 -10.04 -14.88 -9.64
CA PHE A 70 -9.36 -13.67 -9.18
C PHE A 70 -7.85 -13.78 -9.29
N LEU A 71 -7.26 -14.90 -8.84
CA LEU A 71 -5.82 -15.14 -8.88
C LEU A 71 -5.26 -15.23 -10.30
N THR A 72 -6.06 -15.67 -11.28
CA THR A 72 -5.61 -15.92 -12.66
C THR A 72 -6.05 -14.86 -13.66
N SER A 73 -7.08 -14.07 -13.37
CA SER A 73 -7.59 -13.02 -14.25
C SER A 73 -7.12 -11.63 -13.82
N THR A 74 -7.08 -11.34 -12.53
CA THR A 74 -6.78 -10.00 -12.03
C THR A 74 -5.29 -9.76 -11.86
N ARG A 75 -4.89 -8.49 -11.97
CA ARG A 75 -3.52 -8.05 -11.72
C ARG A 75 -3.11 -8.30 -10.27
N THR A 76 -3.97 -7.93 -9.32
CA THR A 76 -3.72 -8.05 -7.88
C THR A 76 -3.57 -9.52 -7.50
N GLY A 77 -4.47 -10.38 -7.97
CA GLY A 77 -4.39 -11.83 -7.75
C GLY A 77 -3.13 -12.47 -8.32
N LYS A 78 -2.77 -12.16 -9.58
CA LYS A 78 -1.50 -12.61 -10.18
C LYS A 78 -0.29 -12.15 -9.38
N SER A 79 -0.30 -10.90 -8.94
CA SER A 79 0.79 -10.32 -8.14
C SER A 79 0.90 -11.02 -6.78
N ALA A 80 -0.21 -11.37 -6.13
CA ALA A 80 -0.19 -12.16 -4.90
C ALA A 80 0.49 -13.54 -5.10
N LEU A 81 0.15 -14.26 -6.18
CA LEU A 81 0.80 -15.53 -6.52
C LEU A 81 2.29 -15.38 -6.80
N VAL A 82 2.66 -14.44 -7.67
CA VAL A 82 4.08 -14.20 -8.03
C VAL A 82 4.88 -13.78 -6.80
N ARG A 83 4.28 -13.02 -5.87
CA ARG A 83 4.91 -12.63 -4.61
C ARG A 83 5.20 -13.84 -3.71
N ILE A 84 4.26 -14.78 -3.59
CA ILE A 84 4.46 -16.03 -2.84
C ILE A 84 5.58 -16.87 -3.49
N ILE A 85 5.56 -17.02 -4.81
CA ILE A 85 6.59 -17.75 -5.55
C ILE A 85 7.96 -17.10 -5.34
N GLY A 86 8.07 -15.78 -5.49
CA GLY A 86 9.31 -15.04 -5.26
C GLY A 86 9.85 -15.22 -3.84
N ALA A 87 8.98 -15.16 -2.83
CA ALA A 87 9.35 -15.40 -1.44
C ALA A 87 9.84 -16.83 -1.20
N ALA A 88 9.17 -17.83 -1.79
CA ALA A 88 9.59 -19.24 -1.70
C ALA A 88 10.95 -19.49 -2.38
N VAL A 89 11.17 -18.92 -3.57
CA VAL A 89 12.45 -18.98 -4.28
C VAL A 89 13.55 -18.31 -3.47
N LEU A 90 13.30 -17.12 -2.93
CA LEU A 90 14.26 -16.40 -2.09
C LEU A 90 14.62 -17.19 -0.83
N LEU A 91 13.62 -17.77 -0.14
CA LEU A 91 13.84 -18.61 1.03
C LEU A 91 14.68 -19.85 0.67
N ALA A 92 14.26 -20.62 -0.33
CA ALA A 92 14.96 -21.83 -0.76
C ALA A 92 16.40 -21.52 -1.19
N ALA A 93 16.60 -20.46 -1.98
CA ALA A 93 17.92 -20.01 -2.40
C ALA A 93 18.82 -19.61 -1.22
N ALA A 94 18.27 -18.90 -0.23
CA ALA A 94 19.02 -18.50 0.96
C ALA A 94 19.37 -19.68 1.88
N LEU A 95 18.56 -20.74 1.89
CA LEU A 95 18.84 -21.99 2.59
C LEU A 95 19.91 -22.83 1.87
N GLN A 96 19.91 -22.82 0.54
CA GLN A 96 20.85 -23.57 -0.29
C GLN A 96 22.10 -22.77 -0.70
N HIS A 97 22.18 -21.50 -0.29
CA HIS A 97 23.24 -20.56 -0.64
C HIS A 97 23.40 -20.29 -2.15
N TRP A 98 22.30 -20.36 -2.91
CA TRP A 98 22.26 -20.13 -4.35
C TRP A 98 22.15 -18.65 -4.70
N ARG A 99 23.29 -17.96 -4.75
CA ARG A 99 23.39 -16.50 -4.84
C ARG A 99 22.57 -15.86 -5.97
N TRP A 100 22.55 -16.46 -7.16
CA TRP A 100 21.82 -15.89 -8.29
C TRP A 100 20.30 -16.04 -8.12
N LEU A 101 19.85 -17.12 -7.48
CA LEU A 101 18.44 -17.31 -7.13
C LEU A 101 17.99 -16.45 -5.96
N GLU A 102 18.90 -16.06 -5.04
CA GLU A 102 18.60 -15.04 -4.02
C GLU A 102 18.24 -13.71 -4.70
N TRP A 103 19.04 -13.28 -5.69
CA TRP A 103 18.73 -12.07 -6.47
C TRP A 103 17.44 -12.21 -7.27
N ALA A 104 17.26 -13.33 -7.97
CA ALA A 104 16.05 -13.57 -8.76
C ALA A 104 14.79 -13.57 -7.87
N GLY A 105 14.79 -14.32 -6.76
CA GLY A 105 13.69 -14.35 -5.81
C GLY A 105 13.39 -12.99 -5.18
N GLY A 106 14.44 -12.24 -4.82
CA GLY A 106 14.34 -10.86 -4.34
C GLY A 106 13.71 -9.91 -5.36
N LEU A 107 14.13 -9.99 -6.63
CA LEU A 107 13.55 -9.18 -7.70
C LEU A 107 12.11 -9.56 -8.00
N ILE A 108 11.78 -10.85 -8.01
CA ILE A 108 10.41 -11.35 -8.25
C ILE A 108 9.47 -10.87 -7.14
N VAL A 109 9.86 -11.00 -5.86
CA VAL A 109 9.00 -10.58 -4.75
C VAL A 109 8.81 -9.05 -4.72
N LEU A 110 9.85 -8.27 -5.03
CA LEU A 110 9.76 -6.81 -5.14
C LEU A 110 8.87 -6.39 -6.32
N TYR A 111 9.10 -6.96 -7.50
CA TYR A 111 8.29 -6.73 -8.69
C TYR A 111 6.82 -6.98 -8.39
N ALA A 112 6.49 -8.14 -7.82
CA ALA A 112 5.12 -8.51 -7.51
C ALA A 112 4.48 -7.59 -6.46
N THR A 113 5.25 -7.18 -5.45
CA THR A 113 4.77 -6.25 -4.41
C THR A 113 4.43 -4.88 -5.02
N SER A 114 5.34 -4.33 -5.84
CA SER A 114 5.15 -3.03 -6.49
C SER A 114 4.09 -3.06 -7.60
N ASN A 115 4.01 -4.18 -8.33
CA ASN A 115 3.03 -4.40 -9.38
C ASN A 115 1.62 -4.53 -8.83
N ALA A 116 1.43 -4.91 -7.56
CA ALA A 116 0.12 -4.96 -6.91
C ALA A 116 -0.41 -3.58 -6.48
N GLY A 117 0.39 -2.51 -6.58
CA GLY A 117 0.00 -1.16 -6.18
C GLY A 117 -0.04 -0.16 -7.34
N HIS A 118 -0.31 1.10 -7.00
CA HIS A 118 -0.43 2.22 -7.94
C HIS A 118 0.77 2.40 -8.89
N ALA A 119 1.97 2.06 -8.43
CA ALA A 119 3.19 2.14 -9.24
C ALA A 119 3.09 1.26 -10.50
N GLY A 120 2.43 0.11 -10.37
CA GLY A 120 2.21 -0.79 -11.48
C GLY A 120 1.29 -0.22 -12.56
N GLU A 121 0.27 0.56 -12.22
CA GLU A 121 -0.71 1.11 -13.18
C GLU A 121 -0.11 2.20 -14.04
N ARG A 122 0.89 2.89 -13.50
CA ARG A 122 1.50 4.06 -14.10
C ARG A 122 2.63 3.75 -15.10
N GLY A 123 3.10 2.50 -15.13
CA GLY A 123 4.11 2.03 -16.08
C GLY A 123 5.51 1.80 -15.50
N GLY A 124 6.45 1.43 -16.36
CA GLY A 124 7.72 0.80 -15.98
C GLY A 124 8.63 1.62 -15.05
N ILE A 125 8.75 2.95 -15.25
CA ILE A 125 9.63 3.78 -14.41
C ILE A 125 9.10 3.92 -12.98
N TRP A 126 7.78 4.04 -12.81
CA TRP A 126 7.14 4.14 -11.50
C TRP A 126 7.22 2.82 -10.76
N LEU A 127 7.03 1.71 -11.47
CA LEU A 127 7.24 0.38 -10.95
C LEU A 127 8.68 0.18 -10.46
N LEU A 128 9.68 0.60 -11.25
CA LEU A 128 11.09 0.49 -10.86
C LEU A 128 11.40 1.34 -9.62
N LEU A 129 10.91 2.58 -9.56
CA LEU A 129 11.09 3.45 -8.39
C LEU A 129 10.48 2.85 -7.13
N ASP A 130 9.29 2.26 -7.23
CA ASP A 130 8.64 1.61 -6.10
C ASP A 130 9.37 0.33 -5.67
N MET A 131 9.86 -0.48 -6.61
CA MET A 131 10.70 -1.65 -6.31
C MET A 131 11.98 -1.26 -5.57
N LEU A 132 12.64 -0.18 -6.01
CA LEU A 132 13.83 0.36 -5.34
C LEU A 132 13.50 0.90 -3.95
N HIS A 133 12.39 1.62 -3.81
CA HIS A 133 11.91 2.14 -2.52
C HIS A 133 11.60 1.00 -1.54
N ALA A 134 10.78 0.03 -1.96
CA ALA A 134 10.40 -1.12 -1.15
C ALA A 134 11.61 -1.99 -0.79
N GLY A 135 12.53 -2.21 -1.73
CA GLY A 135 13.78 -2.94 -1.49
C GLY A 135 14.68 -2.25 -0.46
N ALA A 136 14.88 -0.94 -0.60
CA ALA A 136 15.66 -0.15 0.36
C ALA A 136 15.00 -0.13 1.76
N ALA A 137 13.67 0.01 1.83
CA ALA A 137 12.93 -0.07 3.09
C ALA A 137 13.09 -1.45 3.74
N ALA A 138 12.90 -2.53 2.97
CA ALA A 138 13.01 -3.90 3.48
C ALA A 138 14.42 -4.21 4.02
N ILE A 139 15.47 -3.77 3.32
CA ILE A 139 16.85 -3.96 3.75
C ILE A 139 17.15 -3.18 5.03
N TRP A 140 16.78 -1.90 5.09
CA TRP A 140 17.02 -1.06 6.26
C TRP A 140 16.25 -1.56 7.49
N VAL A 141 14.93 -1.70 7.36
CA VAL A 141 14.06 -2.16 8.45
C VAL A 141 14.44 -3.58 8.89
N GLY A 142 14.67 -4.49 7.94
CA GLY A 142 15.10 -5.86 8.24
C GLY A 142 16.42 -5.93 9.00
N GLY A 143 17.37 -5.04 8.68
CA GLY A 143 18.61 -4.87 9.43
C GLY A 143 18.39 -4.47 10.88
N VAL A 144 17.58 -3.44 11.11
CA VAL A 144 17.24 -2.96 12.46
C VAL A 144 16.51 -4.05 13.25
N LEU A 145 15.54 -4.74 12.64
CA LEU A 145 14.81 -5.84 13.27
C LEU A 145 15.74 -7.01 13.64
N ALA A 146 16.68 -7.37 12.76
CA ALA A 146 17.65 -8.42 13.04
C ALA A 146 18.61 -8.05 14.20
N PHE A 147 18.94 -6.76 14.36
CA PHE A 147 19.71 -6.29 15.51
C PHE A 147 18.89 -6.26 16.79
N ALA A 148 17.63 -5.78 16.73
CA ALA A 148 16.72 -5.80 17.87
C ALA A 148 16.50 -7.24 18.37
N LEU A 149 16.27 -8.19 17.46
CA LEU A 149 16.17 -9.62 17.79
C LEU A 149 17.46 -10.15 18.43
N GLY A 150 18.63 -9.79 17.88
CA GLY A 150 19.92 -10.17 18.46
C GLY A 150 20.08 -9.66 19.88
N ALA A 151 19.75 -8.38 20.12
CA ALA A 151 19.82 -7.75 21.43
C ALA A 151 18.85 -8.40 22.44
N LEU A 152 17.61 -8.70 22.04
CA LEU A 152 16.64 -9.43 22.86
C LEU A 152 17.10 -10.84 23.21
N ARG A 153 17.92 -11.47 22.35
CA ARG A 153 18.55 -12.77 22.60
C ARG A 153 19.88 -12.66 23.37
N GLY A 154 20.18 -11.50 23.95
CA GLY A 154 21.38 -11.26 24.76
C GLY A 154 22.67 -11.04 23.97
N ARG A 155 22.61 -10.87 22.64
CA ARG A 155 23.79 -10.59 21.83
C ARG A 155 24.16 -9.11 21.89
N LEU A 156 25.45 -8.85 22.07
CA LEU A 156 25.98 -7.49 22.09
C LEU A 156 26.09 -6.94 20.66
N LEU A 157 25.52 -5.77 20.42
CA LEU A 157 25.75 -5.02 19.19
C LEU A 157 27.17 -4.43 19.24
N SER A 158 28.06 -4.93 18.37
CA SER A 158 29.46 -4.49 18.36
C SER A 158 29.66 -3.22 17.51
N PRO A 159 30.62 -2.35 17.87
CA PRO A 159 30.97 -1.19 17.03
C PRO A 159 31.37 -1.58 15.61
N ALA A 160 31.98 -2.75 15.41
CA ALA A 160 32.36 -3.25 14.09
C ALA A 160 31.14 -3.53 13.19
N VAL A 161 30.10 -4.17 13.74
CA VAL A 161 28.83 -4.42 13.03
C VAL A 161 28.15 -3.10 12.68
N THR A 162 28.05 -2.18 13.64
CA THR A 162 27.43 -0.86 13.42
C THR A 162 28.16 -0.07 12.32
N ARG A 163 29.50 -0.09 12.30
CA ARG A 163 30.30 0.57 11.24
C ARG A 163 30.05 -0.03 9.85
N ARG A 164 29.83 -1.34 9.74
CA ARG A 164 29.51 -2.01 8.47
C ARG A 164 28.08 -1.76 8.00
N PHE A 165 27.12 -1.70 8.93
CA PHE A 165 25.72 -1.44 8.60
C PHE A 165 25.46 0.03 8.24
N THR A 166 26.26 0.95 8.78
CA THR A 166 26.11 2.39 8.55
C THR A 166 26.03 2.79 7.08
N PRO A 167 27.01 2.46 6.21
CA PRO A 167 26.95 2.83 4.81
C PRO A 167 25.73 2.23 4.11
N LEU A 168 25.37 0.97 4.43
CA LEU A 168 24.18 0.32 3.88
C LEU A 168 22.89 1.07 4.25
N ALA A 169 22.74 1.43 5.52
CA ALA A 169 21.57 2.18 6.00
C ALA A 169 21.48 3.58 5.35
N LEU A 170 22.62 4.28 5.21
CA LEU A 170 22.67 5.57 4.53
C LEU A 170 22.34 5.47 3.03
N SER A 171 22.81 4.42 2.35
CA SER A 171 22.43 4.16 0.95
C SER A 171 20.93 3.86 0.83
N CYS A 172 20.36 3.07 1.75
CA CYS A 172 18.92 2.83 1.77
C CYS A 172 18.14 4.12 1.99
N LEU A 173 18.56 4.96 2.95
CA LEU A 173 17.92 6.25 3.22
C LEU A 173 17.98 7.17 1.99
N ALA A 174 19.13 7.25 1.30
CA ALA A 174 19.25 8.03 0.08
C ALA A 174 18.28 7.54 -1.02
N VAL A 175 18.21 6.23 -1.24
CA VAL A 175 17.26 5.64 -2.20
C VAL A 175 15.81 5.96 -1.80
N LEU A 176 15.46 5.79 -0.52
CA LEU A 176 14.12 6.06 0.00
C LEU A 176 13.72 7.53 -0.17
N SER A 177 14.61 8.46 0.16
CA SER A 177 14.38 9.89 0.00
C SER A 177 14.20 10.27 -1.47
N VAL A 178 15.11 9.85 -2.34
CA VAL A 178 15.05 10.20 -3.78
C VAL A 178 13.83 9.59 -4.45
N SER A 179 13.60 8.29 -4.27
CA SER A 179 12.44 7.61 -4.85
C SER A 179 11.12 8.15 -4.28
N GLY A 180 11.03 8.43 -2.98
CA GLY A 180 9.85 9.00 -2.35
C GLY A 180 9.52 10.39 -2.89
N VAL A 181 10.52 11.27 -3.00
CA VAL A 181 10.35 12.62 -3.55
C VAL A 181 9.92 12.57 -5.01
N ILE A 182 10.59 11.78 -5.85
CA ILE A 182 10.23 11.63 -7.27
C ILE A 182 8.79 11.11 -7.39
N THR A 183 8.42 10.11 -6.60
CA THR A 183 7.07 9.56 -6.62
C THR A 183 6.03 10.61 -6.23
N VAL A 184 6.22 11.34 -5.13
CA VAL A 184 5.27 12.39 -4.68
C VAL A 184 5.13 13.50 -5.71
N LEU A 185 6.24 14.05 -6.22
CA LEU A 185 6.22 15.10 -7.24
C LEU A 185 5.66 14.61 -8.58
N GLY A 186 5.77 13.30 -8.83
CA GLY A 186 5.12 12.64 -9.94
C GLY A 186 3.61 12.59 -9.83
N TYR A 187 3.07 12.45 -8.62
CA TYR A 187 1.61 12.37 -8.38
C TYR A 187 0.96 13.73 -8.15
N ILE A 188 1.69 14.70 -7.61
CA ILE A 188 1.15 16.00 -7.18
C ILE A 188 1.89 17.14 -7.86
N PRO A 189 1.19 18.02 -8.60
CA PRO A 189 1.76 19.29 -9.04
C PRO A 189 2.25 20.11 -7.83
N LEU A 190 3.42 20.75 -7.97
CA LEU A 190 4.05 21.49 -6.86
C LEU A 190 3.14 22.58 -6.27
N ALA A 191 2.35 23.26 -7.12
CA ALA A 191 1.39 24.28 -6.70
C ALA A 191 0.29 23.74 -5.75
N SER A 192 0.00 22.45 -5.83
CA SER A 192 -1.05 21.78 -5.06
C SER A 192 -0.50 20.95 -3.90
N LEU A 193 0.83 20.89 -3.73
CA LEU A 193 1.47 20.07 -2.71
C LEU A 193 1.06 20.49 -1.29
N TRP A 194 1.03 21.79 -1.01
CA TRP A 194 0.72 22.28 0.33
C TRP A 194 -0.73 21.98 0.76
N PRO A 195 -1.77 22.29 -0.04
CA PRO A 195 -3.13 21.84 0.23
C PRO A 195 -3.26 20.31 0.33
N ALA A 196 -2.54 19.54 -0.51
CA ALA A 196 -2.60 18.08 -0.45
C ALA A 196 -2.05 17.53 0.87
N LEU A 197 -0.95 18.08 1.37
CA LEU A 197 -0.29 17.60 2.59
C LEU A 197 -1.12 17.87 3.85
N TRP A 198 -1.74 19.05 3.95
CA TRP A 198 -2.45 19.45 5.17
C TRP A 198 -3.98 19.31 5.08
N GLY A 199 -4.53 19.29 3.87
CA GLY A 199 -5.97 19.27 3.61
C GLY A 199 -6.53 17.89 3.25
N SER A 200 -5.71 16.82 3.30
CA SER A 200 -6.15 15.46 2.99
C SER A 200 -5.68 14.44 4.03
N THR A 201 -6.47 13.37 4.21
CA THR A 201 -6.10 12.23 5.06
C THR A 201 -4.84 11.53 4.56
N TRP A 202 -4.65 11.47 3.23
CA TRP A 202 -3.43 10.98 2.60
C TRP A 202 -2.21 11.81 3.04
N GLY A 203 -2.32 13.14 2.95
CA GLY A 203 -1.25 14.07 3.30
C GLY A 203 -0.85 13.98 4.76
N VAL A 204 -1.83 13.97 5.67
CA VAL A 204 -1.59 13.81 7.11
C VAL A 204 -0.95 12.46 7.42
N THR A 205 -1.41 11.38 6.78
CA THR A 205 -0.79 10.04 6.93
C THR A 205 0.66 10.03 6.45
N LEU A 206 0.97 10.72 5.34
CA LEU A 206 2.33 10.87 4.86
C LEU A 206 3.19 11.68 5.84
N LEU A 207 2.69 12.79 6.37
CA LEU A 207 3.41 13.60 7.36
C LEU A 207 3.68 12.81 8.64
N LEU A 208 2.71 12.03 9.12
CA LEU A 208 2.91 11.12 10.25
C LEU A 208 4.00 10.08 9.95
N LYS A 209 3.98 9.48 8.75
CA LYS A 209 5.03 8.55 8.31
C LYS A 209 6.42 9.20 8.32
N LEU A 210 6.53 10.44 7.82
CA LEU A 210 7.80 11.18 7.84
C LEU A 210 8.25 11.52 9.26
N GLY A 211 7.36 11.96 10.14
CA GLY A 211 7.68 12.20 11.55
C GLY A 211 8.15 10.94 12.27
N LEU A 212 7.55 9.78 12.01
CA LEU A 212 8.03 8.50 12.55
C LEU A 212 9.42 8.11 12.01
N ILE A 213 9.72 8.41 10.74
CA ILE A 213 11.06 8.20 10.17
C ILE A 213 12.08 9.11 10.88
N GLU A 214 11.76 10.38 11.10
CA GLU A 214 12.64 11.30 11.84
C GLU A 214 12.92 10.80 13.27
N LEU A 215 11.88 10.36 13.99
CA LEU A 215 12.03 9.76 15.31
C LEU A 215 12.88 8.48 15.27
N ALA A 216 12.71 7.64 14.25
CA ALA A 216 13.53 6.43 14.07
C ALA A 216 15.00 6.79 13.83
N LEU A 217 15.28 7.82 13.02
CA LEU A 217 16.63 8.32 12.78
C LEU A 217 17.27 8.90 14.05
N LEU A 218 16.51 9.66 14.86
CA LEU A 218 16.97 10.14 16.16
C LEU A 218 17.31 8.96 17.08
N SER A 219 16.45 7.94 17.13
CA SER A 219 16.72 6.72 17.90
C SER A 219 17.99 6.01 17.41
N ALA A 220 18.17 5.90 16.10
CA ALA A 220 19.36 5.30 15.49
C ALA A 220 20.64 6.06 15.87
N VAL A 221 20.60 7.40 15.92
CA VAL A 221 21.72 8.23 16.39
C VAL A 221 22.04 7.93 17.85
N LEU A 222 21.03 7.84 18.73
CA LEU A 222 21.23 7.49 20.14
C LEU A 222 21.85 6.09 20.31
N VAL A 223 21.38 5.10 19.54
CA VAL A 223 21.98 3.75 19.50
C VAL A 223 23.45 3.84 19.07
N ARG A 224 23.77 4.64 18.05
CA ARG A 224 25.15 4.78 17.56
C ARG A 224 26.07 5.46 18.57
N LEU A 225 25.62 6.52 19.23
CA LEU A 225 26.40 7.22 20.26
C LEU A 225 26.69 6.30 21.46
N THR A 226 25.71 5.51 21.90
CA THR A 226 25.88 4.57 23.01
C THR A 226 26.85 3.45 22.67
N VAL A 227 26.78 2.88 21.46
CA VAL A 227 27.75 1.88 20.98
C VAL A 227 29.15 2.48 20.81
N ALA A 228 29.26 3.70 20.28
CA ALA A 228 30.53 4.39 20.07
C ALA A 228 31.26 4.70 21.39
N ALA A 229 30.52 5.01 22.46
CA ALA A 229 31.05 5.22 23.80
C ALA A 229 31.63 3.94 24.44
N ARG A 230 31.69 2.80 23.73
CA ARG A 230 32.12 1.47 24.21
C ARG A 230 31.37 1.00 25.46
N LEU A 231 30.25 1.62 25.77
CA LEU A 231 29.30 1.15 26.75
C LEU A 231 28.65 -0.09 26.13
N SER A 232 29.13 -1.29 26.48
CA SER A 232 28.46 -2.53 26.07
C SER A 232 26.97 -2.40 26.35
N ILE A 233 26.14 -2.61 25.33
CA ILE A 233 24.68 -2.59 25.47
C ILE A 233 24.28 -3.82 26.31
N ARG A 234 24.36 -3.70 27.64
CA ARG A 234 23.66 -4.55 28.61
C ARG A 234 22.35 -3.87 28.98
N ALA A 235 21.31 -4.64 29.31
CA ALA A 235 20.02 -4.11 29.73
C ALA A 235 20.19 -3.01 30.82
N PRO A 236 19.48 -1.86 30.73
CA PRO A 236 18.37 -1.53 29.81
C PRO A 236 18.79 -0.76 28.54
N LYS A 237 20.03 -0.90 28.05
CA LYS A 237 20.54 -0.10 26.92
C LYS A 237 19.99 -0.50 25.52
N TRP A 238 19.20 -1.57 25.41
CA TRP A 238 18.59 -2.02 24.14
C TRP A 238 17.26 -1.33 23.82
N LEU A 239 16.69 -0.57 24.76
CA LEU A 239 15.40 0.11 24.59
C LEU A 239 15.37 1.05 23.38
N PRO A 240 16.39 1.89 23.09
CA PRO A 240 16.39 2.73 21.88
C PRO A 240 16.37 1.92 20.58
N LEU A 241 17.02 0.75 20.55
CA LEU A 241 17.00 -0.13 19.37
C LEU A 241 15.62 -0.78 19.16
N CYS A 242 14.96 -1.20 20.25
CA CYS A 242 13.59 -1.70 20.18
C CYS A 242 12.59 -0.60 19.82
N LEU A 243 12.80 0.63 20.29
CA LEU A 243 12.01 1.79 19.89
C LEU A 243 12.21 2.09 18.40
N GLU A 244 13.44 2.09 17.89
CA GLU A 244 13.74 2.25 16.46
C GLU A 244 13.01 1.19 15.64
N ALA A 245 13.10 -0.09 16.04
CA ALA A 245 12.38 -1.18 15.41
C ALA A 245 10.86 -0.99 15.41
N ALA A 246 10.28 -0.57 16.55
CA ALA A 246 8.84 -0.32 16.67
C ALA A 246 8.39 0.84 15.76
N LEU A 247 9.13 1.95 15.75
CA LEU A 247 8.86 3.10 14.88
C LEU A 247 8.90 2.70 13.41
N LEU A 248 9.89 1.90 12.99
CA LEU A 248 9.99 1.43 11.62
C LEU A 248 8.85 0.45 11.25
N LEU A 249 8.40 -0.41 12.16
CA LEU A 249 7.21 -1.23 11.93
C LEU A 249 5.94 -0.37 11.79
N SER A 250 5.80 0.69 12.60
CA SER A 250 4.72 1.67 12.44
C SER A 250 4.79 2.38 11.09
N VAL A 251 5.98 2.72 10.60
CA VAL A 251 6.20 3.27 9.24
C VAL A 251 5.73 2.30 8.16
N LEU A 252 5.98 1.00 8.31
CA LEU A 252 5.44 -0.01 7.37
C LEU A 252 3.91 -0.08 7.44
N GLY A 253 3.32 0.04 8.62
CA GLY A 253 1.86 0.10 8.80
C GLY A 253 1.22 1.31 8.10
N LEU A 254 1.76 2.51 8.31
CA LEU A 254 1.32 3.71 7.61
C LEU A 254 1.56 3.62 6.10
N SER A 255 2.65 2.95 5.68
CA SER A 255 2.88 2.67 4.26
C SER A 255 1.81 1.74 3.68
N GLY A 256 1.32 0.78 4.46
CA GLY A 256 0.19 -0.06 4.10
C GLY A 256 -1.08 0.76 3.86
N ALA A 257 -1.41 1.65 4.80
CA ALA A 257 -2.54 2.57 4.68
C ALA A 257 -2.43 3.50 3.47
N LEU A 258 -1.25 4.07 3.21
CA LEU A 258 -1.02 4.89 2.02
C LEU A 258 -1.13 4.09 0.72
N ALA A 259 -0.71 2.82 0.72
CA ALA A 259 -0.78 1.97 -0.46
C ALA A 259 -2.21 1.53 -0.80
N THR A 260 -3.12 1.52 0.19
CA THR A 260 -4.55 1.25 0.01
C THR A 260 -5.40 2.52 -0.12
N SER A 261 -4.79 3.70 0.05
CA SER A 261 -5.44 4.97 -0.18
C SER A 261 -5.36 5.35 -1.66
N PRO A 262 -6.39 5.97 -2.25
CA PRO A 262 -6.33 6.39 -3.65
C PRO A 262 -5.17 7.39 -3.88
N PRO A 263 -4.65 7.46 -5.12
CA PRO A 263 -3.48 8.27 -5.41
C PRO A 263 -3.71 9.76 -5.12
N PRO A 264 -2.65 10.54 -4.86
CA PRO A 264 -2.77 11.95 -4.50
C PRO A 264 -3.36 12.85 -5.60
N SER A 265 -3.23 12.46 -6.87
CA SER A 265 -3.91 13.14 -7.97
C SER A 265 -5.42 13.11 -7.77
N THR A 266 -5.95 12.03 -7.18
CA THR A 266 -7.35 11.88 -6.77
C THR A 266 -7.64 12.54 -5.42
N ALA A 267 -6.65 12.64 -4.51
CA ALA A 267 -6.79 13.38 -3.25
C ALA A 267 -6.80 14.92 -3.42
N LEU A 268 -6.17 15.42 -4.49
CA LEU A 268 -6.32 16.81 -4.96
C LEU A 268 -7.60 17.05 -5.74
N ILE A 269 -8.23 15.98 -6.22
CA ILE A 269 -9.64 15.97 -6.61
C ILE A 269 -10.48 15.89 -5.32
N GLN A 270 -10.33 16.91 -4.48
CA GLN A 270 -11.31 17.24 -3.46
C GLN A 270 -12.63 17.51 -4.18
N ARG A 271 -13.61 16.59 -4.06
CA ARG A 271 -14.94 16.67 -4.67
C ARG A 271 -14.90 16.91 -6.19
N GLN A 272 -14.67 15.87 -6.99
CA GLN A 272 -15.04 15.95 -8.40
C GLN A 272 -16.55 16.05 -8.47
N ALA A 273 -17.08 17.24 -8.75
CA ALA A 273 -18.46 17.38 -9.14
C ALA A 273 -18.55 17.12 -10.65
N VAL A 274 -19.01 15.92 -11.02
CA VAL A 274 -19.36 15.61 -12.41
C VAL A 274 -20.75 16.22 -12.65
N PRO A 275 -20.88 17.28 -13.45
CA PRO A 275 -22.18 17.85 -13.75
C PRO A 275 -22.99 16.85 -14.56
N ILE A 276 -24.24 16.65 -14.17
CA ILE A 276 -25.17 15.77 -14.87
C ILE A 276 -26.22 16.66 -15.51
N SER A 277 -26.40 16.48 -16.81
CA SER A 277 -27.56 16.99 -17.54
C SER A 277 -27.93 15.96 -18.59
N VAL A 278 -28.99 15.20 -18.33
CA VAL A 278 -29.45 14.13 -19.21
C VAL A 278 -30.95 14.22 -19.40
N LYS A 279 -31.40 13.85 -20.59
CA LYS A 279 -32.83 13.68 -20.88
C LYS A 279 -33.24 12.24 -20.62
N LEU A 280 -34.22 12.04 -19.75
CA LEU A 280 -34.97 10.79 -19.62
C LEU A 280 -36.40 11.11 -20.05
N GLY A 281 -36.77 10.58 -21.21
CA GLY A 281 -38.07 10.81 -21.83
C GLY A 281 -38.26 12.27 -22.19
N GLN A 282 -39.32 12.89 -21.66
CA GLN A 282 -39.60 14.32 -21.86
C GLN A 282 -39.02 15.22 -20.76
N GLN A 283 -38.40 14.65 -19.72
CA GLN A 283 -37.86 15.41 -18.60
C GLN A 283 -36.34 15.54 -18.71
N THR A 284 -35.82 16.72 -18.37
CA THR A 284 -34.38 16.95 -18.24
C THR A 284 -34.01 16.85 -16.77
N LEU A 285 -33.22 15.83 -16.43
CA LEU A 285 -32.60 15.70 -15.13
C LEU A 285 -31.30 16.50 -15.11
N SER A 286 -31.14 17.33 -14.11
CA SER A 286 -29.91 18.10 -13.86
C SER A 286 -29.41 17.84 -12.46
N GLY A 287 -28.10 17.91 -12.26
CA GLY A 287 -27.52 17.66 -10.95
C GLY A 287 -26.02 17.45 -10.98
N GLN A 288 -25.52 16.74 -9.99
CA GLN A 288 -24.09 16.45 -9.87
C GLN A 288 -23.86 15.11 -9.19
N LEU A 289 -22.84 14.40 -9.67
CA LEU A 289 -22.23 13.29 -8.95
C LEU A 289 -20.94 13.82 -8.32
N VAL A 290 -20.91 13.84 -6.99
CA VAL A 290 -19.76 14.27 -6.22
C VAL A 290 -18.95 13.05 -5.81
N LEU A 291 -17.74 12.94 -6.34
CA LEU A 291 -16.78 11.89 -6.00
C LEU A 291 -15.86 12.40 -4.89
N SER A 292 -15.78 11.67 -3.80
CA SER A 292 -14.91 11.97 -2.65
C SER A 292 -13.74 10.98 -2.59
N GLY A 293 -12.63 11.43 -1.99
CA GLY A 293 -11.35 10.71 -1.99
C GLY A 293 -11.30 9.39 -1.20
N THR A 294 -12.42 8.87 -0.69
CA THR A 294 -12.51 7.56 -0.03
C THR A 294 -13.32 6.54 -0.83
N GLY A 295 -13.60 6.84 -2.09
CA GLY A 295 -14.54 6.05 -2.90
C GLY A 295 -15.97 6.54 -2.79
N ASP A 296 -16.29 7.52 -1.94
CA ASP A 296 -17.70 7.84 -1.74
C ASP A 296 -18.22 8.64 -2.93
N ALA A 297 -19.29 8.15 -3.53
CA ALA A 297 -19.97 8.76 -4.65
C ALA A 297 -21.35 9.22 -4.17
N ALA A 298 -21.56 10.53 -4.15
CA ALA A 298 -22.82 11.15 -3.74
C ALA A 298 -23.51 11.76 -4.96
N LEU A 299 -24.68 11.25 -5.31
CA LEU A 299 -25.49 11.73 -6.42
C LEU A 299 -26.55 12.69 -5.90
N THR A 300 -26.80 13.76 -6.65
CA THR A 300 -27.91 14.68 -6.42
C THR A 300 -28.53 15.05 -7.77
N LEU A 301 -29.84 14.86 -7.94
CA LEU A 301 -30.58 15.10 -9.18
C LEU A 301 -31.88 15.88 -8.91
N THR A 302 -32.26 16.73 -9.86
CA THR A 302 -33.53 17.46 -9.92
C THR A 302 -34.07 17.48 -11.36
N PRO A 303 -35.39 17.38 -11.59
CA PRO A 303 -36.46 17.13 -10.61
C PRO A 303 -36.45 15.69 -10.09
N ALA A 304 -37.19 15.43 -9.00
CA ALA A 304 -37.37 14.07 -8.50
C ALA A 304 -38.29 13.28 -9.43
N LEU A 305 -37.76 12.23 -10.05
CA LEU A 305 -38.51 11.32 -10.90
C LEU A 305 -38.95 10.07 -10.13
N PRO A 306 -40.24 9.69 -10.17
CA PRO A 306 -40.70 8.47 -9.53
C PRO A 306 -40.11 7.24 -10.22
N LYS A 307 -39.71 6.24 -9.42
CA LYS A 307 -39.15 4.96 -9.88
C LYS A 307 -37.85 5.09 -10.70
N LEU A 308 -37.10 6.16 -10.52
CA LEU A 308 -35.75 6.25 -11.06
C LEU A 308 -34.83 5.29 -10.29
N SER A 309 -34.07 4.45 -11.00
CA SER A 309 -32.95 3.70 -10.44
C SER A 309 -31.64 4.31 -10.92
N ALA A 310 -30.63 4.28 -10.04
CA ALA A 310 -29.27 4.70 -10.35
C ALA A 310 -28.31 3.57 -9.99
N ALA A 311 -27.34 3.34 -10.87
CA ALA A 311 -26.24 2.43 -10.61
C ALA A 311 -24.95 2.95 -11.24
N LEU A 312 -23.81 2.60 -10.63
CA LEU A 312 -22.48 2.89 -11.16
C LEU A 312 -21.94 1.62 -11.83
N GLN A 313 -21.71 1.70 -13.13
CA GLN A 313 -21.15 0.63 -13.94
C GLN A 313 -19.69 0.94 -14.24
N MET A 314 -18.80 -0.01 -14.03
CA MET A 314 -17.41 0.17 -14.42
C MET A 314 -17.17 -0.35 -15.84
N LEU A 315 -16.37 0.38 -16.60
CA LEU A 315 -16.18 0.17 -18.03
C LEU A 315 -14.91 -0.61 -18.34
N ASP A 316 -13.92 -0.54 -17.45
CA ASP A 316 -12.59 -1.10 -17.70
C ASP A 316 -12.51 -2.61 -17.49
N HIS A 317 -13.36 -3.19 -16.64
CA HIS A 317 -13.44 -4.64 -16.45
C HIS A 317 -14.83 -5.11 -15.95
N PRO A 318 -15.18 -6.38 -16.18
CA PRO A 318 -16.51 -6.90 -15.82
C PRO A 318 -16.68 -6.93 -14.30
N MET A 319 -17.67 -6.20 -13.81
CA MET A 319 -18.09 -6.24 -12.42
C MET A 319 -19.60 -6.01 -12.31
N PRO A 320 -20.25 -6.45 -11.23
CA PRO A 320 -21.64 -6.11 -10.95
C PRO A 320 -21.81 -4.59 -10.82
N ASP A 321 -22.87 -4.06 -11.44
CA ASP A 321 -23.29 -2.68 -11.28
C ASP A 321 -23.46 -2.35 -9.79
N GLN A 322 -22.85 -1.26 -9.34
CA GLN A 322 -22.95 -0.83 -7.94
C GLN A 322 -24.25 -0.04 -7.76
N PRO A 323 -25.24 -0.57 -7.02
CA PRO A 323 -26.49 0.15 -6.83
C PRO A 323 -26.23 1.45 -6.06
N LEU A 324 -26.91 2.51 -6.49
CA LEU A 324 -26.90 3.81 -5.84
C LEU A 324 -28.32 4.07 -5.33
N PRO A 325 -28.63 3.70 -4.06
CA PRO A 325 -29.97 3.85 -3.51
C PRO A 325 -30.34 5.33 -3.48
N LEU A 326 -31.48 5.67 -4.09
CA LEU A 326 -31.97 7.03 -4.17
C LEU A 326 -33.06 7.27 -3.11
N GLU A 327 -32.87 8.32 -2.32
CA GLU A 327 -33.87 8.88 -1.43
C GLU A 327 -34.47 10.13 -2.08
N THR A 328 -35.79 10.24 -2.02
CA THR A 328 -36.50 11.44 -2.49
C THR A 328 -36.74 12.36 -1.30
N LYS A 329 -36.27 13.60 -1.39
CA LYS A 329 -36.61 14.66 -0.45
C LYS A 329 -37.00 15.89 -1.23
N ASP A 330 -38.22 16.37 -1.01
CA ASP A 330 -38.83 17.45 -1.79
C ASP A 330 -38.82 17.13 -3.31
N ASN A 331 -38.26 18.02 -4.13
CA ASN A 331 -38.12 17.84 -5.57
C ASN A 331 -36.70 17.36 -5.97
N GLN A 332 -35.98 16.71 -5.05
CA GLN A 332 -34.60 16.29 -5.22
C GLN A 332 -34.44 14.79 -4.92
N LEU A 333 -33.68 14.11 -5.76
CA LEU A 333 -33.20 12.75 -5.53
C LEU A 333 -31.76 12.83 -5.06
N SER A 334 -31.45 12.17 -3.94
CA SER A 334 -30.10 12.06 -3.43
C SER A 334 -29.77 10.62 -3.08
N GLY A 335 -28.56 10.19 -3.36
CA GLY A 335 -28.11 8.86 -2.98
C GLY A 335 -26.61 8.82 -2.78
N GLN A 336 -26.14 7.83 -2.04
CA GLN A 336 -24.73 7.63 -1.78
C GLN A 336 -24.37 6.16 -1.96
N THR A 337 -23.19 5.93 -2.53
CA THR A 337 -22.60 4.60 -2.66
C THR A 337 -21.08 4.72 -2.62
N ARG A 338 -20.38 3.59 -2.73
CA ARG A 338 -18.92 3.55 -2.71
C ARG A 338 -18.37 2.93 -4.00
N LEU A 339 -17.37 3.60 -4.55
CA LEU A 339 -16.49 3.15 -5.62
C LEU A 339 -15.26 2.52 -4.99
N TRP A 340 -15.04 1.25 -5.32
CA TRP A 340 -13.98 0.44 -4.71
C TRP A 340 -12.67 0.49 -5.49
N MET A 341 -12.69 1.01 -6.70
CA MET A 341 -11.56 1.03 -7.62
C MET A 341 -11.58 2.28 -8.49
N SER A 342 -10.39 2.80 -8.78
CA SER A 342 -10.21 3.83 -9.80
C SER A 342 -10.38 3.25 -11.21
N GLY A 343 -10.89 4.05 -12.14
CA GLY A 343 -11.10 3.64 -13.53
C GLY A 343 -12.14 4.51 -14.25
N ASN A 344 -12.53 4.06 -15.43
CA ASN A 344 -13.64 4.63 -16.18
C ASN A 344 -14.95 4.02 -15.68
N TRP A 345 -15.85 4.89 -15.26
CA TRP A 345 -17.16 4.55 -14.73
C TRP A 345 -18.27 5.22 -15.55
N ALA A 346 -19.46 4.67 -15.46
CA ALA A 346 -20.66 5.21 -16.03
C ALA A 346 -21.77 5.23 -14.97
N LEU A 347 -22.34 6.41 -14.72
CA LEU A 347 -23.60 6.52 -14.00
C LEU A 347 -24.71 6.13 -14.97
N LYS A 348 -25.38 5.01 -14.67
CA LYS A 348 -26.55 4.51 -15.38
C LYS A 348 -27.79 4.96 -14.62
N LEU A 349 -28.67 5.68 -15.31
CA LEU A 349 -29.97 6.12 -14.80
C LEU A 349 -31.07 5.44 -15.62
N GLU A 350 -32.00 4.76 -14.95
CA GLU A 350 -33.08 4.03 -15.62
C GLU A 350 -34.44 4.44 -15.06
N GLN A 351 -35.41 4.64 -15.95
CA GLN A 351 -36.81 4.83 -15.61
C GLN A 351 -37.68 4.03 -16.58
N GLY A 352 -38.20 2.89 -16.13
CA GLY A 352 -38.95 1.99 -17.01
C GLY A 352 -38.07 1.42 -18.13
N ALA A 353 -38.37 1.76 -19.38
CA ALA A 353 -37.60 1.33 -20.55
C ALA A 353 -36.55 2.35 -21.01
N GLU A 354 -36.51 3.53 -20.39
CA GLU A 354 -35.59 4.59 -20.76
C GLU A 354 -34.32 4.52 -19.92
N THR A 355 -33.17 4.70 -20.58
CA THR A 355 -31.85 4.67 -19.95
C THR A 355 -31.03 5.86 -20.39
N ALA A 356 -30.40 6.54 -19.44
CA ALA A 356 -29.36 7.52 -19.70
C ALA A 356 -28.04 7.07 -19.05
N ARG A 357 -26.94 7.51 -19.64
CA ARG A 357 -25.60 7.16 -19.21
C ARG A 357 -24.70 8.38 -19.19
N VAL A 358 -23.97 8.58 -18.10
CA VAL A 358 -22.96 9.65 -17.95
C VAL A 358 -21.64 9.01 -17.58
N GLU A 359 -20.65 9.15 -18.45
CA GLU A 359 -19.32 8.57 -18.23
C GLU A 359 -18.42 9.55 -17.48
N PHE A 360 -17.59 9.02 -16.60
CA PHE A 360 -16.64 9.78 -15.81
C PHE A 360 -15.44 8.92 -15.42
N ALA A 361 -14.30 9.57 -15.18
CA ALA A 361 -13.13 8.93 -14.60
C ALA A 361 -13.12 9.17 -13.09
N TYR A 362 -12.77 8.13 -12.31
CA TYR A 362 -12.59 8.17 -10.86
C TYR A 362 -11.20 7.66 -10.46
#